data_AF-A0A2V7PAR7-F1
#
_entry.id   AF-A0A2V7PAR7-F1
#
_cell.length_a   1.000
_cell.length_b   1.000
_cell.length_c   1.000
_cell.angle_alpha   90.00
_cell.angle_beta   90.00
_cell.angle_gamma   90.00
#
_symmetry.space_group_name_H-M   'P 1'
#
loop_
_entity.id
_entity.type
_entity.pdbx_description
1 polymer ?
#
loop_
_entity_poly.entity_id
_entity_poly.type
_entity_poly.pdbx_seq_one_letter_code
_entity_poly.pdbx_strand_id
1 'polypeptide(L)'
;MYRDTVVVSAENAVGSPGRVAVEFVVHPCIVAPIALDAQFTDSLTTRDCTAPHRSTGFARLYSFAANANDSVSITMSSTPVNAYVVLDSTGLESAPPLALNDNCGGSGRDACVRYQRVATAGTYLIEATSAGTGQTGTFTLSVTRPRAPTGPASLVQLRSDSTTAIPLGGSTDQTSVVVRGVLADPDPADSLRLEVELQPVGTAFTGTPNHTGARVANGQTAFVGVPGLANNTGYRWQARTADQTGRVSDWTAFDGNPESPPDFSTSVPVPPNAPTGLAQFQSDAVTPIAVGGTAAGRSVIFKATVTDPNPGDQLRLDIEAKPVGTPFTGIPSGSGAPVVSGTVATGTVAGLSDNASYHWQARVVDQTGRAGPWASFGGNSESATDFSVAVAATKLVFSAIPWPASRRT
;
A
#
# COMPACT_ATOMS: atom_id res chain seq x y z
N MET A 1 31.58 -45.23 -39.00
CA MET A 1 31.45 -44.98 -40.45
C MET A 1 31.17 -46.32 -41.10
N TYR A 2 29.93 -46.54 -41.53
CA TYR A 2 29.54 -47.71 -42.31
C TYR A 2 29.45 -47.28 -43.78
N ARG A 3 30.08 -48.02 -44.68
CA ARG A 3 30.04 -47.73 -46.12
C ARG A 3 29.23 -48.82 -46.79
N ASP A 4 28.28 -48.41 -47.61
CA ASP A 4 27.45 -49.31 -48.40
C ASP A 4 27.34 -48.80 -49.84
N THR A 5 26.67 -49.56 -50.71
CA THR A 5 26.41 -49.16 -52.08
C THR A 5 24.96 -49.42 -52.42
N VAL A 6 24.20 -48.36 -52.67
CA VAL A 6 22.85 -48.47 -53.22
C VAL A 6 22.98 -48.81 -54.70
N VAL A 7 22.37 -49.93 -55.09
CA VAL A 7 22.34 -50.41 -56.48
C VAL A 7 21.00 -50.00 -57.08
N VAL A 8 21.04 -49.11 -58.07
CA VAL A 8 19.84 -48.64 -58.78
C VAL A 8 19.76 -49.34 -60.13
N SER A 9 18.80 -50.24 -60.26
CA SER A 9 18.53 -50.99 -61.48
C SER A 9 17.35 -50.37 -62.24
N ALA A 10 17.51 -50.19 -63.55
CA ALA A 10 16.47 -49.72 -64.46
C ALA A 10 16.58 -50.51 -65.76
N GLU A 11 15.48 -51.16 -66.14
CA GLU A 11 15.45 -52.06 -67.29
C GLU A 11 15.70 -51.29 -68.59
N ASN A 12 16.63 -51.77 -69.42
CA ASN A 12 17.06 -51.19 -70.70
C ASN A 12 17.74 -49.81 -70.65
N ALA A 13 18.14 -49.32 -69.46
CA ALA A 13 18.93 -48.10 -69.33
C ALA A 13 20.43 -48.36 -69.53
N VAL A 14 21.08 -47.59 -70.41
CA VAL A 14 22.55 -47.63 -70.59
C VAL A 14 23.22 -47.24 -69.28
N GLY A 15 24.09 -48.11 -68.76
CA GLY A 15 24.80 -47.90 -67.48
C GLY A 15 24.08 -48.47 -66.23
N SER A 16 23.04 -49.30 -66.41
CA SER A 16 22.37 -49.98 -65.30
C SER A 16 22.97 -51.38 -65.00
N PRO A 17 23.14 -51.78 -63.73
CA PRO A 17 22.80 -51.01 -62.54
C PRO A 17 23.84 -49.93 -62.20
N GLY A 18 23.35 -48.75 -61.84
CA GLY A 18 24.16 -47.68 -61.27
C GLY A 18 24.51 -48.02 -59.82
N ARG A 19 25.76 -47.82 -59.44
CA ARG A 19 26.23 -48.00 -58.06
C ARG A 19 26.48 -46.65 -57.42
N VAL A 20 25.72 -46.33 -56.39
CA VAL A 20 25.89 -45.10 -55.59
C VAL A 20 26.51 -45.49 -54.26
N ALA A 21 27.76 -45.09 -54.04
CA ALA A 21 28.39 -45.26 -52.74
C ALA A 21 27.65 -44.39 -51.71
N VAL A 22 27.24 -45.01 -50.60
CA VAL A 22 26.63 -44.32 -49.47
C VAL A 22 27.50 -44.52 -48.23
N GLU A 23 27.57 -43.46 -47.44
CA GLU A 23 28.29 -43.45 -46.17
C GLU A 23 27.30 -43.11 -45.06
N PHE A 24 27.20 -44.00 -44.07
CA PHE A 24 26.42 -43.80 -42.87
C PHE A 24 27.36 -43.52 -41.70
N VAL A 25 27.23 -42.33 -41.12
CA VAL A 25 27.96 -41.94 -39.91
C VAL A 25 26.95 -41.91 -38.77
N VAL A 26 27.17 -42.79 -37.78
CA VAL A 26 26.44 -42.74 -36.52
C VAL A 26 27.14 -41.71 -35.64
N HIS A 27 26.42 -40.65 -35.30
CA HIS A 27 26.87 -39.63 -34.35
C HIS A 27 26.36 -40.02 -32.97
N PRO A 28 27.23 -40.50 -32.05
CA PRO A 28 26.79 -40.90 -30.72
C PRO A 28 26.38 -39.67 -29.91
N CYS A 29 25.35 -39.79 -29.08
CA CYS A 29 24.99 -38.74 -28.14
C CYS A 29 26.02 -38.68 -27.00
N ILE A 30 26.93 -37.70 -27.08
CA ILE A 30 27.89 -37.44 -26.02
C ILE A 30 27.23 -36.52 -24.99
N VAL A 31 27.21 -36.96 -23.74
CA VAL A 31 26.66 -36.19 -22.61
C VAL A 31 27.74 -35.32 -22.01
N ALA A 32 27.57 -34.00 -22.06
CA ALA A 32 28.48 -33.05 -21.43
C ALA A 32 28.00 -32.66 -20.01
N PRO A 33 28.86 -32.64 -18.99
CA PRO A 33 28.46 -32.16 -17.67
C PRO A 33 28.27 -30.65 -17.67
N ILE A 34 27.25 -30.17 -16.95
CA ILE A 34 26.99 -28.75 -16.72
C ILE A 34 26.72 -28.50 -15.23
N ALA A 35 27.12 -27.32 -14.76
CA ALA A 35 26.81 -26.88 -13.41
C ALA A 35 25.40 -26.25 -13.37
N LEU A 36 24.71 -26.41 -12.23
CA LEU A 36 23.54 -25.60 -11.93
C LEU A 36 23.95 -24.13 -11.77
N ASP A 37 23.02 -23.24 -12.09
CA ASP A 37 23.17 -21.78 -12.08
C ASP A 37 24.20 -21.27 -13.09
N ALA A 38 24.38 -22.01 -14.19
CA ALA A 38 25.26 -21.64 -15.30
C ALA A 38 24.48 -21.34 -16.58
N GLN A 39 25.06 -20.47 -17.40
CA GLN A 39 24.62 -20.18 -18.76
C GLN A 39 25.81 -20.28 -19.72
N PHE A 40 25.60 -20.88 -20.88
CA PHE A 40 26.62 -20.98 -21.92
C PHE A 40 25.99 -21.01 -23.31
N THR A 41 26.82 -20.81 -24.33
CA THR A 41 26.43 -20.87 -25.74
C THR A 41 27.03 -22.10 -26.38
N ASP A 42 26.22 -22.81 -27.17
CA ASP A 42 26.64 -23.91 -28.03
C ASP A 42 25.86 -23.85 -29.36
N SER A 43 25.94 -24.88 -30.19
CA SER A 43 25.25 -24.98 -31.46
C SER A 43 24.77 -26.41 -31.74
N LEU A 44 23.66 -26.49 -32.46
CA LEU A 44 23.23 -27.71 -33.13
C LEU A 44 23.85 -27.73 -34.53
N THR A 45 24.44 -28.86 -34.90
CA THR A 45 25.14 -29.08 -36.15
C THR A 45 24.74 -30.44 -36.74
N THR A 46 25.05 -30.65 -38.01
CA THR A 46 24.84 -31.95 -38.68
C THR A 46 25.75 -33.07 -38.18
N ARG A 47 26.69 -32.77 -37.27
CA ARG A 47 27.59 -33.74 -36.63
C ARG A 47 27.15 -34.15 -35.24
N ASP A 48 26.05 -33.57 -34.75
CA ASP A 48 25.46 -33.94 -33.48
C ASP A 48 24.56 -35.17 -33.65
N CYS A 49 24.25 -35.83 -32.54
CA CYS A 49 23.43 -37.03 -32.60
C CYS A 49 21.98 -36.71 -32.97
N THR A 50 21.26 -37.71 -33.44
CA THR A 50 19.80 -37.63 -33.57
C THR A 50 19.17 -37.47 -32.19
N ALA A 51 18.22 -36.54 -32.06
CA ALA A 51 17.61 -36.23 -30.78
C ALA A 51 16.83 -37.45 -30.23
N PRO A 52 17.17 -37.96 -29.03
CA PRO A 52 16.54 -39.16 -28.45
C PRO A 52 15.02 -39.08 -28.39
N HIS A 53 14.47 -37.93 -27.98
CA HIS A 53 13.02 -37.74 -27.84
C HIS A 53 12.37 -37.07 -29.07
N ARG A 54 13.17 -36.62 -30.04
CA ARG A 54 12.69 -36.01 -31.31
C ARG A 54 13.57 -36.41 -32.50
N SER A 55 13.38 -37.62 -33.01
CA SER A 55 14.20 -38.21 -34.07
C SER A 55 14.30 -37.42 -35.40
N THR A 56 13.50 -36.37 -35.57
CA THR A 56 13.56 -35.43 -36.70
C THR A 56 14.61 -34.32 -36.54
N GLY A 57 15.25 -34.19 -35.37
CA GLY A 57 16.20 -33.13 -35.04
C GLY A 57 17.58 -33.64 -34.63
N PHE A 58 18.54 -32.71 -34.59
CA PHE A 58 19.86 -32.92 -33.96
C PHE A 58 19.78 -32.57 -32.47
N ALA A 59 20.63 -33.17 -31.63
CA ALA A 59 20.66 -32.87 -30.19
C ALA A 59 22.07 -32.77 -29.60
N ARG A 60 22.18 -31.88 -28.62
CA ARG A 60 23.25 -31.87 -27.63
C ARG A 60 22.67 -32.34 -26.31
N LEU A 61 23.35 -33.28 -25.64
CA LEU A 61 22.95 -33.77 -24.33
C LEU A 61 23.84 -33.20 -23.23
N TYR A 62 23.20 -32.76 -22.15
CA TYR A 62 23.88 -32.25 -20.97
C TYR A 62 23.46 -33.01 -19.72
N SER A 63 24.31 -33.07 -18.71
CA SER A 63 23.98 -33.69 -17.42
C SER A 63 24.26 -32.76 -16.25
N PHE A 64 23.40 -32.81 -15.23
CA PHE A 64 23.62 -32.15 -13.96
C PHE A 64 23.16 -33.03 -12.81
N ALA A 65 23.73 -32.84 -11.62
CA ALA A 65 23.27 -33.49 -10.41
C ALA A 65 22.25 -32.61 -9.68
N ALA A 66 21.20 -33.22 -9.14
CA ALA A 66 20.22 -32.56 -8.29
C ALA A 66 19.80 -33.44 -7.11
N ASN A 67 19.40 -32.83 -6.00
CA ASN A 67 18.89 -33.52 -4.82
C ASN A 67 17.39 -33.78 -4.93
N ALA A 68 16.89 -34.68 -4.09
CA ALA A 68 15.45 -34.86 -3.95
C ALA A 68 14.78 -33.54 -3.54
N ASN A 69 13.69 -33.20 -4.21
CA ASN A 69 12.89 -31.98 -4.05
C ASN A 69 13.54 -30.68 -4.53
N ASP A 70 14.68 -30.72 -5.20
CA ASP A 70 15.17 -29.55 -5.94
C ASP A 70 14.19 -29.17 -7.05
N SER A 71 14.11 -27.88 -7.36
CA SER A 71 13.40 -27.36 -8.53
C SER A 71 14.42 -26.76 -9.48
N VAL A 72 14.30 -27.08 -10.77
CA VAL A 72 15.18 -26.55 -11.82
C VAL A 72 14.38 -25.88 -12.92
N SER A 73 14.91 -24.79 -13.43
CA SER A 73 14.44 -24.13 -14.63
C SER A 73 15.50 -24.27 -15.71
N ILE A 74 15.09 -24.64 -16.91
CA ILE A 74 15.95 -24.82 -18.07
C ILE A 74 15.43 -23.89 -19.15
N THR A 75 16.27 -23.05 -19.70
CA THR A 75 15.92 -22.15 -20.81
C THR A 75 16.92 -22.31 -21.94
N MET A 76 16.41 -22.59 -23.13
CA MET A 76 17.15 -22.58 -24.38
C MET A 76 16.66 -21.41 -25.22
N SER A 77 17.53 -20.42 -25.44
CA SER A 77 17.23 -19.23 -26.26
C SER A 77 18.01 -19.27 -27.57
N SER A 78 17.33 -19.01 -28.68
CA SER A 78 17.93 -19.06 -30.01
C SER A 78 17.16 -18.24 -31.03
N THR A 79 17.89 -17.62 -31.97
CA THR A 79 17.31 -17.02 -33.18
C THR A 79 17.33 -17.98 -34.38
N PRO A 80 18.41 -18.75 -34.68
CA PRO A 80 18.41 -19.66 -35.83
C PRO A 80 17.62 -20.95 -35.60
N VAL A 81 17.51 -21.42 -34.36
CA VAL A 81 16.83 -22.67 -34.01
C VAL A 81 15.48 -22.35 -33.38
N ASN A 82 14.41 -23.04 -33.77
CA ASN A 82 13.19 -23.07 -32.98
C ASN A 82 13.41 -24.05 -31.83
N ALA A 83 13.77 -23.55 -30.66
CA ALA A 83 14.28 -24.35 -29.55
C ALA A 83 13.27 -25.38 -29.06
N TYR A 84 13.79 -26.49 -28.55
CA TYR A 84 13.02 -27.51 -27.87
C TYR A 84 13.90 -28.10 -26.78
N VAL A 85 13.41 -28.12 -25.54
CA VAL A 85 14.15 -28.67 -24.40
C VAL A 85 13.40 -29.82 -23.77
N VAL A 86 14.14 -30.87 -23.45
CA VAL A 86 13.65 -32.04 -22.73
C VAL A 86 14.52 -32.24 -21.50
N LEU A 87 13.87 -32.49 -20.37
CA LEU A 87 14.47 -32.88 -19.11
C LEU A 87 14.12 -34.34 -18.83
N ASP A 88 15.12 -35.18 -18.62
CA ASP A 88 14.99 -36.62 -18.43
C ASP A 88 15.80 -37.08 -17.19
N SER A 89 15.43 -38.24 -16.64
CA SER A 89 16.08 -38.91 -15.51
C SER A 89 16.83 -40.20 -15.89
N THR A 90 16.59 -40.77 -17.09
CA THR A 90 17.13 -42.10 -17.45
C THR A 90 18.00 -42.10 -18.70
N GLY A 91 17.79 -41.16 -19.63
CA GLY A 91 18.49 -41.12 -20.92
C GLY A 91 18.08 -42.22 -21.88
N LEU A 92 17.03 -42.97 -21.55
CA LEU A 92 16.50 -44.05 -22.37
C LEU A 92 15.39 -43.49 -23.26
N GLU A 93 15.54 -43.62 -24.58
CA GLU A 93 14.54 -43.20 -25.58
C GLU A 93 13.12 -43.79 -25.34
N SER A 94 13.05 -44.92 -24.65
CA SER A 94 11.79 -45.62 -24.35
C SER A 94 11.09 -45.12 -23.09
N ALA A 95 11.77 -44.34 -22.24
CA ALA A 95 11.21 -43.78 -21.03
C ALA A 95 10.62 -42.39 -21.32
N PRO A 96 9.44 -42.04 -20.78
CA PRO A 96 8.91 -40.70 -20.93
C PRO A 96 9.80 -39.70 -20.17
N PRO A 97 10.10 -38.53 -20.75
CA PRO A 97 10.87 -37.51 -20.07
C PRO A 97 10.07 -36.89 -18.91
N LEU A 98 10.79 -36.30 -17.95
CA LEU A 98 10.18 -35.62 -16.80
C LEU A 98 9.40 -34.38 -17.22
N ALA A 99 9.96 -33.62 -18.15
CA ALA A 99 9.35 -32.44 -18.71
C ALA A 99 9.92 -32.16 -20.09
N LEU A 100 9.11 -31.56 -20.94
CA LEU A 100 9.53 -31.07 -22.25
C LEU A 100 8.73 -29.82 -22.59
N ASN A 101 9.33 -28.94 -23.38
CA ASN A 101 8.63 -27.75 -23.89
C ASN A 101 9.38 -27.16 -25.09
N ASP A 102 8.64 -26.47 -25.95
CA ASP A 102 9.14 -25.77 -27.14
C ASP A 102 8.90 -24.27 -27.13
N ASN A 103 8.40 -23.73 -26.01
CA ASN A 103 8.01 -22.34 -25.90
C ASN A 103 8.38 -21.73 -24.54
N CYS A 104 8.83 -20.48 -24.52
CA CYS A 104 9.08 -19.68 -23.31
C CYS A 104 8.14 -18.50 -23.11
N GLY A 105 7.05 -18.41 -23.86
CA GLY A 105 6.15 -17.26 -23.87
C GLY A 105 6.58 -16.21 -24.90
N GLY A 106 5.61 -15.40 -25.35
CA GLY A 106 5.78 -14.49 -26.48
C GLY A 106 5.71 -15.20 -27.84
N SER A 107 6.11 -14.51 -28.91
CA SER A 107 6.17 -15.05 -30.28
C SER A 107 7.59 -15.48 -30.69
N GLY A 108 8.44 -15.80 -29.72
CA GLY A 108 9.85 -16.14 -29.91
C GLY A 108 10.09 -17.58 -30.37
N ARG A 109 11.37 -17.96 -30.41
CA ARG A 109 11.87 -19.30 -30.75
C ARG A 109 12.54 -19.98 -29.55
N ASP A 110 12.27 -19.47 -28.35
CA ASP A 110 12.88 -19.91 -27.11
C ASP A 110 12.02 -20.97 -26.45
N ALA A 111 12.65 -21.91 -25.75
CA ALA A 111 11.98 -23.01 -25.07
C ALA A 111 12.44 -23.14 -23.62
N CYS A 112 11.51 -23.43 -22.70
CA CYS A 112 11.88 -23.62 -21.30
C CYS A 112 11.00 -24.59 -20.54
N VAL A 113 11.63 -25.27 -19.62
CA VAL A 113 10.99 -25.99 -18.53
C VAL A 113 11.15 -25.13 -17.28
N ARG A 114 10.04 -24.79 -16.60
CA ARG A 114 10.06 -23.90 -15.44
C ARG A 114 9.77 -24.65 -14.15
N TYR A 115 10.64 -24.47 -13.17
CA TYR A 115 10.47 -25.00 -11.81
C TYR A 115 10.12 -26.48 -11.72
N GLN A 116 10.66 -27.28 -12.64
CA GLN A 116 10.44 -28.71 -12.61
C GLN A 116 11.06 -29.27 -11.34
N ARG A 117 10.19 -29.76 -10.45
CA ARG A 117 10.61 -30.44 -9.23
C ARG A 117 11.12 -31.82 -9.60
N VAL A 118 12.28 -32.18 -9.08
CA VAL A 118 12.83 -33.53 -9.18
C VAL A 118 12.53 -34.30 -7.89
N ALA A 119 12.04 -35.54 -8.01
CA ALA A 119 11.56 -36.31 -6.86
C ALA A 119 12.70 -36.98 -6.08
N THR A 120 13.75 -37.40 -6.78
CA THR A 120 14.85 -38.19 -6.22
C THR A 120 16.19 -37.49 -6.43
N ALA A 121 17.15 -37.75 -5.53
CA ALA A 121 18.52 -37.31 -5.79
C ALA A 121 19.13 -38.16 -6.92
N GLY A 122 19.87 -37.53 -7.83
CA GLY A 122 20.48 -38.24 -8.95
C GLY A 122 21.03 -37.32 -10.04
N THR A 123 21.46 -37.94 -11.14
CA THR A 123 21.89 -37.25 -12.35
C THR A 123 20.70 -37.14 -13.31
N TYR A 124 20.47 -35.93 -13.80
CA TYR A 124 19.43 -35.61 -14.76
C TYR A 124 20.06 -35.19 -16.08
N LEU A 125 19.33 -35.42 -17.17
CA LEU A 125 19.77 -35.14 -18.53
C LEU A 125 18.92 -34.03 -19.14
N ILE A 126 19.57 -33.16 -19.89
CA ILE A 126 18.94 -32.15 -20.72
C ILE A 126 19.25 -32.48 -22.17
N GLU A 127 18.21 -32.67 -22.96
CA GLU A 127 18.32 -32.70 -24.41
C GLU A 127 17.94 -31.32 -24.94
N ALA A 128 18.94 -30.63 -25.50
CA ALA A 128 18.76 -29.41 -26.26
C ALA A 128 18.61 -29.79 -27.73
N THR A 129 17.44 -29.56 -28.30
CA THR A 129 17.11 -29.89 -29.69
C THR A 129 16.23 -28.81 -30.31
N SER A 130 15.59 -29.13 -31.43
CA SER A 130 14.79 -28.22 -32.24
C SER A 130 13.40 -28.75 -32.49
N ALA A 131 12.42 -27.85 -32.48
CA ALA A 131 11.04 -28.16 -32.82
C ALA A 131 10.88 -28.41 -34.33
N GLY A 132 11.66 -27.69 -35.17
CA GLY A 132 11.69 -27.90 -36.61
C GLY A 132 12.63 -29.03 -37.04
N THR A 133 12.32 -29.70 -38.14
CA THR A 133 13.14 -30.80 -38.67
C THR A 133 14.54 -30.32 -39.08
N GLY A 134 15.57 -31.03 -38.60
CA GLY A 134 16.97 -30.85 -39.03
C GLY A 134 17.56 -29.46 -38.84
N GLN A 135 17.04 -28.65 -37.90
CA GLN A 135 17.55 -27.29 -37.70
C GLN A 135 18.94 -27.31 -37.06
N THR A 136 19.79 -26.39 -37.53
CA THR A 136 21.15 -26.17 -37.02
C THR A 136 21.34 -24.70 -36.72
N GLY A 137 22.19 -24.38 -35.76
CA GLY A 137 22.48 -23.00 -35.38
C GLY A 137 22.88 -22.87 -33.92
N THR A 138 23.30 -21.66 -33.54
CA THR A 138 23.69 -21.34 -32.17
C THR A 138 22.49 -21.22 -31.24
N PHE A 139 22.69 -21.60 -29.99
CA PHE A 139 21.73 -21.39 -28.91
C PHE A 139 22.46 -21.09 -27.61
N THR A 140 21.76 -20.45 -26.70
CA THR A 140 22.19 -20.24 -25.32
C THR A 140 21.36 -21.14 -24.42
N LEU A 141 22.01 -21.98 -23.62
CA LEU A 141 21.34 -22.81 -22.61
C LEU A 141 21.66 -22.27 -21.22
N SER A 142 20.63 -22.17 -20.39
CA SER A 142 20.72 -21.80 -18.98
C SER A 142 19.99 -22.84 -18.13
N VAL A 143 20.59 -23.22 -17.01
CA VAL A 143 20.00 -24.13 -16.03
C VAL A 143 20.13 -23.49 -14.66
N THR A 144 19.01 -23.10 -14.07
CA THR A 144 19.00 -22.34 -12.82
C THR A 144 18.11 -23.00 -11.78
N ARG A 145 18.47 -22.82 -10.52
CA ARG A 145 17.56 -23.02 -9.40
C ARG A 145 16.69 -21.77 -9.23
N PRO A 146 15.46 -21.89 -8.69
CA PRO A 146 14.69 -20.71 -8.34
C PRO A 146 15.44 -19.85 -7.32
N ARG A 147 15.60 -18.58 -7.65
CA ARG A 147 16.32 -17.58 -6.86
C ARG A 147 15.33 -16.76 -6.05
N ALA A 148 15.84 -16.08 -5.03
CA ALA A 148 15.02 -15.15 -4.28
C ALA A 148 14.87 -13.84 -5.06
N PRO A 149 13.72 -13.15 -4.94
CA PRO A 149 13.56 -11.83 -5.54
C PRO A 149 14.50 -10.82 -4.91
N THR A 150 14.77 -9.75 -5.65
CA THR A 150 15.47 -8.58 -5.09
C THR A 150 14.52 -7.74 -4.22
N GLY A 151 15.10 -6.97 -3.29
CA GLY A 151 14.34 -6.00 -2.49
C GLY A 151 13.54 -5.02 -3.36
N PRO A 152 12.36 -4.57 -2.90
CA PRO A 152 11.55 -3.64 -3.67
C PRO A 152 12.29 -2.31 -3.86
N ALA A 153 12.29 -1.79 -5.08
CA ALA A 153 12.92 -0.53 -5.43
C ALA A 153 11.89 0.61 -5.52
N SER A 154 12.38 1.85 -5.48
CA SER A 154 11.55 3.06 -5.67
C SER A 154 10.30 3.08 -4.79
N LEU A 155 10.49 2.77 -3.50
CA LEU A 155 9.40 2.78 -2.52
C LEU A 155 8.78 4.19 -2.43
N VAL A 156 7.45 4.24 -2.35
CA VAL A 156 6.69 5.49 -2.18
C VAL A 156 5.50 5.22 -1.27
N GLN A 157 5.22 6.17 -0.37
CA GLN A 157 3.99 6.25 0.41
C GLN A 157 3.07 7.33 -0.18
N LEU A 158 1.78 7.02 -0.24
CA LEU A 158 0.75 7.77 -0.95
C LEU A 158 -0.50 7.88 -0.08
N ARG A 159 -1.29 8.91 -0.33
CA ARG A 159 -2.66 9.01 0.16
C ARG A 159 -3.51 7.88 -0.42
N SER A 160 -4.72 7.71 0.12
CA SER A 160 -5.66 6.66 -0.28
C SER A 160 -6.10 6.74 -1.75
N ASP A 161 -5.85 7.87 -2.43
CA ASP A 161 -6.06 8.06 -3.86
C ASP A 161 -5.00 7.36 -4.75
N SER A 162 -4.00 6.71 -4.14
CA SER A 162 -2.90 6.02 -4.83
C SER A 162 -2.05 6.90 -5.76
N THR A 163 -2.15 8.22 -5.64
CA THR A 163 -1.46 9.17 -6.54
C THR A 163 -0.74 10.28 -5.80
N THR A 164 -1.35 10.83 -4.76
CA THR A 164 -0.77 11.95 -4.00
C THR A 164 0.27 11.43 -3.02
N ALA A 165 1.53 11.80 -3.21
CA ALA A 165 2.62 11.38 -2.32
C ALA A 165 2.51 12.02 -0.93
N ILE A 166 2.85 11.24 0.10
CA ILE A 166 3.10 11.74 1.45
C ILE A 166 4.63 11.83 1.58
N PRO A 167 5.21 13.04 1.69
CA PRO A 167 6.66 13.16 1.89
C PRO A 167 7.11 12.46 3.18
N LEU A 168 8.40 12.13 3.28
CA LEU A 168 8.99 11.62 4.52
C LEU A 168 8.71 12.60 5.68
N GLY A 169 8.22 12.09 6.82
CA GLY A 169 7.80 12.91 7.96
C GLY A 169 6.48 13.66 7.73
N GLY A 170 5.83 13.49 6.58
CA GLY A 170 4.58 14.13 6.23
C GLY A 170 3.39 13.62 7.06
N SER A 171 2.26 14.32 6.95
CA SER A 171 1.01 13.93 7.59
C SER A 171 -0.10 13.69 6.57
N THR A 172 -1.02 12.79 6.89
CA THR A 172 -2.25 12.55 6.14
C THR A 172 -3.48 12.67 7.05
N ASP A 173 -4.55 13.25 6.53
CA ASP A 173 -5.86 13.38 7.18
C ASP A 173 -6.76 12.12 7.00
N GLN A 174 -6.19 11.03 6.48
CA GLN A 174 -6.89 9.77 6.18
C GLN A 174 -6.50 8.67 7.18
N THR A 175 -7.44 7.76 7.45
CA THR A 175 -7.23 6.54 8.24
C THR A 175 -6.61 5.40 7.43
N SER A 176 -6.16 5.69 6.21
CA SER A 176 -5.54 4.73 5.32
C SER A 176 -4.53 5.42 4.41
N VAL A 177 -3.51 4.65 4.02
CA VAL A 177 -2.50 5.04 3.03
C VAL A 177 -2.35 3.94 1.99
N VAL A 178 -1.66 4.24 0.92
CA VAL A 178 -1.20 3.25 -0.06
C VAL A 178 0.31 3.35 -0.15
N VAL A 179 1.00 2.22 -0.05
CA VAL A 179 2.45 2.15 -0.33
C VAL A 179 2.68 1.38 -1.62
N ARG A 180 3.75 1.71 -2.32
CA ARG A 180 4.12 1.03 -3.58
C ARG A 180 5.63 0.85 -3.71
N GLY A 181 6.01 -0.07 -4.58
CA GLY A 181 7.39 -0.31 -4.98
C GLY A 181 7.46 -1.05 -6.31
N VAL A 182 8.59 -0.95 -7.00
CA VAL A 182 8.90 -1.74 -8.19
C VAL A 182 9.52 -3.05 -7.75
N LEU A 183 8.95 -4.17 -8.20
CA LEU A 183 9.37 -5.51 -7.80
C LEU A 183 10.22 -6.13 -8.91
N ALA A 184 11.32 -6.77 -8.53
CA ALA A 184 12.17 -7.48 -9.47
C ALA A 184 12.64 -8.82 -8.92
N ASP A 185 12.81 -9.76 -9.83
CA ASP A 185 13.31 -11.11 -9.55
C ASP A 185 14.31 -11.54 -10.64
N PRO A 186 15.43 -12.20 -10.31
CA PRO A 186 16.30 -12.81 -11.31
C PRO A 186 15.59 -13.83 -12.23
N ASP A 187 14.47 -14.41 -11.80
CA ASP A 187 13.61 -15.31 -12.55
C ASP A 187 12.47 -14.53 -13.27
N PRO A 188 12.60 -14.24 -14.58
CA PRO A 188 11.74 -13.28 -15.29
C PRO A 188 10.27 -13.71 -15.43
N ALA A 189 9.98 -14.99 -15.28
CA ALA A 189 8.63 -15.52 -15.38
C ALA A 189 7.82 -15.36 -14.07
N ASP A 190 8.45 -14.86 -13.01
CA ASP A 190 7.84 -14.81 -11.70
C ASP A 190 6.82 -13.69 -11.57
N SER A 191 5.77 -14.02 -10.82
CA SER A 191 4.77 -13.08 -10.38
C SER A 191 5.06 -12.70 -8.93
N LEU A 192 5.24 -11.40 -8.70
CA LEU A 192 5.77 -10.85 -7.48
C LEU A 192 4.68 -10.10 -6.74
N ARG A 193 4.71 -10.09 -5.40
CA ARG A 193 3.86 -9.21 -4.59
C ARG A 193 4.72 -8.44 -3.60
N LEU A 194 4.26 -7.25 -3.23
CA LEU A 194 4.85 -6.46 -2.17
C LEU A 194 4.25 -6.91 -0.84
N GLU A 195 5.11 -7.34 0.08
CA GLU A 195 4.76 -7.61 1.47
C GLU A 195 5.26 -6.45 2.32
N VAL A 196 4.42 -5.94 3.22
CA VAL A 196 4.67 -4.74 4.01
C VAL A 196 4.51 -5.07 5.47
N GLU A 197 5.43 -4.55 6.27
CA GLU A 197 5.30 -4.48 7.70
C GLU A 197 5.29 -3.02 8.13
N LEU A 198 4.15 -2.56 8.66
CA LEU A 198 3.96 -1.20 9.15
C LEU A 198 3.71 -1.23 10.66
N GLN A 199 4.42 -0.39 11.41
CA GLN A 199 4.31 -0.32 12.87
C GLN A 199 4.21 1.13 13.34
N PRO A 200 3.51 1.42 14.45
CA PRO A 200 3.64 2.71 15.11
C PRO A 200 5.09 2.98 15.52
N VAL A 201 5.51 4.24 15.49
CA VAL A 201 6.83 4.65 16.01
C VAL A 201 6.99 4.18 17.47
N GLY A 202 8.19 3.68 17.81
CA GLY A 202 8.49 3.06 19.10
C GLY A 202 8.09 1.58 19.21
N THR A 203 7.41 1.01 18.20
CA THR A 203 7.14 -0.43 18.12
C THR A 203 8.15 -1.10 17.20
N ALA A 204 8.84 -2.12 17.71
CA ALA A 204 9.80 -2.91 16.95
C ALA A 204 9.12 -3.69 15.81
N PHE A 205 9.82 -3.85 14.69
CA PHE A 205 9.39 -4.78 13.65
C PHE A 205 9.47 -6.23 14.15
N THR A 206 8.47 -7.01 13.80
CA THR A 206 8.32 -8.46 14.06
C THR A 206 9.03 -9.31 13.01
N GLY A 207 9.33 -8.74 11.84
CA GLY A 207 9.88 -9.48 10.70
C GLY A 207 8.82 -10.27 9.92
N THR A 208 7.54 -10.04 10.20
CA THR A 208 6.40 -10.64 9.51
C THR A 208 5.52 -9.56 8.89
N PRO A 209 5.04 -9.74 7.65
CA PRO A 209 4.17 -8.75 7.02
C PRO A 209 2.80 -8.71 7.69
N ASN A 210 2.28 -7.51 7.88
CA ASN A 210 0.90 -7.28 8.31
C ASN A 210 0.00 -6.76 7.18
N HIS A 211 0.59 -6.42 6.02
CA HIS A 211 -0.14 -6.09 4.80
C HIS A 211 0.53 -6.72 3.58
N THR A 212 -0.27 -7.15 2.60
CA THR A 212 0.23 -7.78 1.37
C THR A 212 -0.56 -7.30 0.15
N GLY A 213 0.14 -6.99 -0.93
CA GLY A 213 -0.46 -6.55 -2.19
C GLY A 213 -0.86 -7.69 -3.12
N ALA A 214 -1.53 -7.32 -4.21
CA ALA A 214 -1.76 -8.23 -5.33
C ALA A 214 -0.45 -8.60 -6.04
N ARG A 215 -0.48 -9.72 -6.76
CA ARG A 215 0.66 -10.13 -7.60
C ARG A 215 0.71 -9.30 -8.88
N VAL A 216 1.91 -8.93 -9.29
CA VAL A 216 2.25 -8.24 -10.53
C VAL A 216 3.34 -9.01 -11.27
N ALA A 217 3.52 -8.74 -12.57
CA ALA A 217 4.63 -9.32 -13.32
C ALA A 217 5.98 -8.74 -12.84
N ASN A 218 7.06 -9.49 -13.06
CA ASN A 218 8.41 -9.03 -12.79
C ASN A 218 8.71 -7.67 -13.48
N GLY A 219 9.35 -6.75 -12.76
CA GLY A 219 9.66 -5.39 -13.19
C GLY A 219 8.49 -4.40 -13.08
N GLN A 220 7.31 -4.82 -12.61
CA GLN A 220 6.15 -3.94 -12.46
C GLN A 220 6.04 -3.31 -11.07
N THR A 221 5.30 -2.21 -11.00
CA THR A 221 4.95 -1.54 -9.75
C THR A 221 3.80 -2.27 -9.04
N ALA A 222 4.02 -2.66 -7.78
CA ALA A 222 3.00 -3.21 -6.91
C ALA A 222 2.51 -2.17 -5.90
N PHE A 223 1.24 -2.29 -5.49
CA PHE A 223 0.58 -1.41 -4.54
C PHE A 223 0.02 -2.21 -3.36
N VAL A 224 0.06 -1.63 -2.17
CA VAL A 224 -0.49 -2.19 -0.93
C VAL A 224 -1.30 -1.10 -0.23
N GLY A 225 -2.60 -1.34 -0.08
CA GLY A 225 -3.46 -0.49 0.76
C GLY A 225 -3.28 -0.86 2.23
N VAL A 226 -3.08 0.14 3.07
CA VAL A 226 -2.91 -0.01 4.52
C VAL A 226 -4.06 0.74 5.23
N PRO A 227 -5.13 0.02 5.62
CA PRO A 227 -6.26 0.62 6.34
C PRO A 227 -6.08 0.57 7.86
N GLY A 228 -6.98 1.25 8.58
CA GLY A 228 -7.10 1.09 10.04
C GLY A 228 -6.04 1.81 10.85
N LEU A 229 -5.47 2.88 10.30
CA LEU A 229 -4.47 3.68 11.00
C LEU A 229 -5.13 4.49 12.13
N ALA A 230 -4.60 4.36 13.34
CA ALA A 230 -5.00 5.17 14.50
C ALA A 230 -4.65 6.64 14.29
N ASN A 231 -5.54 7.54 14.71
CA ASN A 231 -5.36 8.98 14.62
C ASN A 231 -4.15 9.48 15.43
N ASN A 232 -3.57 10.62 15.03
CA ASN A 232 -2.46 11.30 15.70
C ASN A 232 -1.25 10.39 15.99
N THR A 233 -1.05 9.38 15.14
CA THR A 233 0.00 8.37 15.31
C THR A 233 1.02 8.47 14.19
N GLY A 234 2.30 8.44 14.55
CA GLY A 234 3.41 8.29 13.59
C GLY A 234 3.68 6.82 13.30
N TYR A 235 3.99 6.50 12.05
CA TYR A 235 4.25 5.14 11.58
C TYR A 235 5.61 5.05 10.89
N ARG A 236 6.19 3.85 11.00
CA ARG A 236 7.38 3.38 10.26
C ARG A 236 7.01 2.12 9.51
N TRP A 237 7.59 1.91 8.33
CA TRP A 237 7.30 0.73 7.53
C TRP A 237 8.52 0.24 6.74
N GLN A 238 8.53 -1.07 6.56
CA GLN A 238 9.46 -1.77 5.69
C GLN A 238 8.70 -2.67 4.75
N ALA A 239 9.29 -2.99 3.61
CA ALA A 239 8.69 -3.86 2.63
C ALA A 239 9.68 -4.85 2.05
N ARG A 240 9.18 -5.96 1.54
CA ARG A 240 9.96 -6.98 0.84
C ARG A 240 9.18 -7.52 -0.35
N THR A 241 9.90 -8.05 -1.32
CA THR A 241 9.32 -8.73 -2.48
C THR A 241 9.10 -10.20 -2.14
N ALA A 242 7.96 -10.77 -2.52
CA ALA A 242 7.70 -12.20 -2.44
C ALA A 242 7.27 -12.76 -3.81
N ASP A 243 7.89 -13.85 -4.24
CA ASP A 243 7.56 -14.54 -5.49
C ASP A 243 6.35 -15.49 -5.33
N GLN A 244 5.95 -16.20 -6.39
CA GLN A 244 4.87 -17.20 -6.31
C GLN A 244 5.25 -18.49 -5.60
N THR A 245 6.55 -18.73 -5.42
CA THR A 245 7.09 -19.94 -4.80
C THR A 245 7.21 -19.81 -3.28
N GLY A 246 7.05 -18.59 -2.75
CA GLY A 246 7.18 -18.25 -1.34
C GLY A 246 8.57 -17.77 -0.95
N ARG A 247 9.50 -17.61 -1.90
CA ARG A 247 10.79 -16.96 -1.63
C ARG A 247 10.58 -15.46 -1.49
N VAL A 248 11.37 -14.88 -0.59
CA VAL A 248 11.29 -13.47 -0.26
C VAL A 248 12.65 -12.81 -0.34
N SER A 249 12.67 -11.52 -0.63
CA SER A 249 13.84 -10.68 -0.45
C SER A 249 14.07 -10.38 1.03
N ASP A 250 15.23 -9.79 1.34
CA ASP A 250 15.41 -9.08 2.60
C ASP A 250 14.42 -7.91 2.72
N TRP A 251 14.16 -7.48 3.96
CA TRP A 251 13.37 -6.29 4.24
C TRP A 251 14.11 -5.02 3.82
N THR A 252 13.40 -4.13 3.14
CA THR A 252 13.84 -2.80 2.74
C THR A 252 13.00 -1.77 3.50
N ALA A 253 13.62 -1.01 4.41
CA ALA A 253 12.97 0.13 5.05
C ALA A 253 12.70 1.25 4.03
N PHE A 254 11.63 2.02 4.21
CA PHE A 254 11.27 3.09 3.29
C PHE A 254 12.39 4.13 3.11
N ASP A 255 13.01 4.56 4.20
CA ASP A 255 13.99 5.65 4.22
C ASP A 255 15.36 5.27 4.82
N GLY A 256 15.53 3.99 5.19
CA GLY A 256 16.74 3.51 5.86
C GLY A 256 16.95 4.05 7.29
N ASN A 257 15.97 4.76 7.85
CA ASN A 257 16.00 5.36 9.18
C ASN A 257 15.04 4.61 10.11
N PRO A 258 15.51 4.07 11.25
CA PRO A 258 14.65 3.24 12.08
C PRO A 258 13.68 4.02 12.99
N GLU A 259 13.91 5.31 13.32
CA GLU A 259 13.21 5.91 14.47
C GLU A 259 12.73 7.37 14.37
N SER A 260 13.36 8.28 13.61
CA SER A 260 12.92 9.69 13.55
C SER A 260 13.46 10.50 12.37
N PRO A 261 12.63 11.26 11.63
CA PRO A 261 11.17 11.40 11.82
C PRO A 261 10.41 10.08 11.52
N PRO A 262 9.12 9.96 11.91
CA PRO A 262 8.26 8.91 11.35
C PRO A 262 8.28 8.95 9.81
N ASP A 263 8.04 7.82 9.16
CA ASP A 263 7.85 7.78 7.71
C ASP A 263 6.69 8.68 7.30
N PHE A 264 5.56 8.51 7.99
CA PHE A 264 4.43 9.42 7.94
C PHE A 264 3.65 9.41 9.26
N SER A 265 2.78 10.38 9.43
CA SER A 265 1.82 10.44 10.53
C SER A 265 0.39 10.60 10.02
N THR A 266 -0.58 10.24 10.85
CA THR A 266 -1.99 10.57 10.61
C THR A 266 -2.41 11.75 11.48
N SER A 267 -3.15 12.69 10.92
CA SER A 267 -3.90 13.72 11.66
C SER A 267 -5.32 13.78 11.08
N VAL A 268 -6.10 12.75 11.40
CA VAL A 268 -7.49 12.61 10.96
C VAL A 268 -8.31 13.67 11.69
N PRO A 269 -9.01 14.54 10.97
CA PRO A 269 -9.67 15.65 11.62
C PRO A 269 -10.92 15.19 12.37
N VAL A 270 -11.02 15.58 13.64
CA VAL A 270 -12.13 15.27 14.53
C VAL A 270 -12.70 16.59 15.06
N PRO A 271 -14.03 16.72 15.22
CA PRO A 271 -14.59 17.89 15.90
C PRO A 271 -14.08 18.02 17.34
N PRO A 272 -13.97 19.25 17.89
CA PRO A 272 -13.67 19.47 19.29
C PRO A 272 -14.65 18.75 20.23
N ASN A 273 -14.19 18.49 21.46
CA ASN A 273 -15.07 17.98 22.51
C ASN A 273 -16.03 19.08 23.00
N ALA A 274 -17.14 18.69 23.64
CA ALA A 274 -17.96 19.65 24.38
C ALA A 274 -17.10 20.39 25.43
N PRO A 275 -17.33 21.70 25.62
CA PRO A 275 -16.64 22.43 26.68
C PRO A 275 -17.06 21.87 28.05
N THR A 276 -16.14 21.90 29.01
CA THR A 276 -16.39 21.46 30.39
C THR A 276 -16.05 22.59 31.38
N GLY A 277 -16.52 22.48 32.63
CA GLY A 277 -16.27 23.53 33.63
C GLY A 277 -16.85 24.88 33.23
N LEU A 278 -18.03 24.89 32.62
CA LEU A 278 -18.70 26.11 32.20
C LEU A 278 -18.94 27.02 33.41
N ALA A 279 -18.66 28.30 33.24
CA ALA A 279 -18.83 29.33 34.25
C ALA A 279 -19.18 30.67 33.61
N GLN A 280 -19.90 31.49 34.35
CA GLN A 280 -20.34 32.83 33.93
C GLN A 280 -19.84 33.88 34.94
N PHE A 281 -19.43 35.03 34.41
CA PHE A 281 -18.78 36.10 35.14
C PHE A 281 -19.33 37.46 34.71
N GLN A 282 -19.20 38.44 35.60
CA GLN A 282 -19.43 39.84 35.25
C GLN A 282 -18.47 40.27 34.13
N SER A 283 -18.71 41.46 33.57
CA SER A 283 -17.88 42.02 32.50
C SER A 283 -16.41 42.25 32.89
N ASP A 284 -16.06 42.15 34.17
CA ASP A 284 -14.69 42.19 34.68
C ASP A 284 -13.93 40.87 34.49
N ALA A 285 -14.59 39.80 34.03
CA ALA A 285 -14.07 38.45 33.86
C ALA A 285 -13.51 37.79 35.14
N VAL A 286 -13.77 38.36 36.33
CA VAL A 286 -13.23 37.90 37.62
C VAL A 286 -14.36 37.56 38.59
N THR A 287 -15.41 38.39 38.65
CA THR A 287 -16.50 38.21 39.61
C THR A 287 -17.51 37.17 39.07
N PRO A 288 -17.67 35.99 39.71
CA PRO A 288 -18.59 34.97 39.22
C PRO A 288 -20.05 35.37 39.42
N ILE A 289 -20.92 34.92 38.51
CA ILE A 289 -22.38 35.01 38.64
C ILE A 289 -22.87 33.60 38.97
N ALA A 290 -23.41 33.39 40.17
CA ALA A 290 -24.02 32.12 40.53
C ALA A 290 -25.21 31.78 39.59
N VAL A 291 -25.59 30.51 39.50
CA VAL A 291 -26.80 30.11 38.75
C VAL A 291 -28.01 30.85 39.31
N GLY A 292 -28.81 31.46 38.44
CA GLY A 292 -29.93 32.35 38.78
C GLY A 292 -29.51 33.74 39.28
N GLY A 293 -28.20 34.04 39.31
CA GLY A 293 -27.66 35.31 39.78
C GLY A 293 -27.90 36.48 38.83
N THR A 294 -27.34 37.64 39.17
CA THR A 294 -27.56 38.88 38.44
C THR A 294 -26.26 39.44 37.85
N ALA A 295 -26.25 39.67 36.54
CA ALA A 295 -25.25 40.46 35.83
C ALA A 295 -25.55 41.96 36.01
N ALA A 296 -24.58 42.73 36.50
CA ALA A 296 -24.73 44.17 36.76
C ALA A 296 -24.64 45.03 35.48
N GLY A 297 -24.29 44.41 34.35
CA GLY A 297 -24.13 45.07 33.06
C GLY A 297 -24.71 44.24 31.91
N ARG A 298 -24.78 44.85 30.72
CA ARG A 298 -25.35 44.24 29.50
C ARG A 298 -24.35 43.36 28.73
N SER A 299 -23.30 42.91 29.42
CA SER A 299 -22.25 42.06 28.91
C SER A 299 -21.88 41.02 29.97
N VAL A 300 -21.78 39.76 29.56
CA VAL A 300 -21.39 38.64 30.42
C VAL A 300 -20.22 37.92 29.78
N ILE A 301 -19.24 37.56 30.61
CA ILE A 301 -18.08 36.78 30.20
C ILE A 301 -18.32 35.33 30.60
N PHE A 302 -18.18 34.43 29.64
CA PHE A 302 -18.31 33.00 29.82
C PHE A 302 -16.94 32.37 29.76
N LYS A 303 -16.72 31.34 30.58
CA LYS A 303 -15.48 30.57 30.59
C LYS A 303 -15.80 29.09 30.53
N ALA A 304 -14.95 28.34 29.84
CA ALA A 304 -14.98 26.89 29.89
C ALA A 304 -13.60 26.32 29.52
N THR A 305 -13.30 25.14 30.02
CA THR A 305 -12.16 24.35 29.55
C THR A 305 -12.50 23.75 28.20
N VAL A 306 -11.62 23.98 27.22
CA VAL A 306 -11.80 23.54 25.83
C VAL A 306 -10.77 22.47 25.49
N THR A 307 -11.18 21.41 24.80
CA THR A 307 -10.27 20.33 24.38
C THR A 307 -10.64 19.84 22.98
N ASP A 308 -9.63 19.38 22.26
CA ASP A 308 -9.76 18.76 20.95
C ASP A 308 -8.92 17.47 20.89
N PRO A 309 -9.46 16.38 20.32
CA PRO A 309 -8.72 15.15 20.09
C PRO A 309 -7.46 15.29 19.21
N ASN A 310 -7.37 16.30 18.34
CA ASN A 310 -6.23 16.61 17.49
C ASN A 310 -5.23 17.56 18.20
N PRO A 311 -4.02 17.09 18.54
CA PRO A 311 -3.01 17.92 19.19
C PRO A 311 -2.58 19.09 18.32
N GLY A 312 -2.38 20.25 18.95
CA GLY A 312 -1.94 21.48 18.27
C GLY A 312 -3.08 22.36 17.74
N ASP A 313 -4.33 21.87 17.74
CA ASP A 313 -5.48 22.66 17.33
C ASP A 313 -5.73 23.86 18.27
N GLN A 314 -6.13 24.96 17.65
CA GLN A 314 -6.52 26.21 18.31
C GLN A 314 -8.04 26.27 18.38
N LEU A 315 -8.55 26.52 19.58
CA LEU A 315 -9.95 26.35 19.91
C LEU A 315 -10.54 27.67 20.38
N ARG A 316 -11.73 28.03 19.90
CA ARG A 316 -12.51 29.13 20.45
C ARG A 316 -13.79 28.63 21.10
N LEU A 317 -14.29 29.39 22.08
CA LEU A 317 -15.58 29.14 22.72
C LEU A 317 -16.67 29.96 22.03
N ASP A 318 -17.64 29.29 21.44
CA ASP A 318 -18.87 29.87 20.90
C ASP A 318 -19.95 29.78 21.99
N ILE A 319 -20.66 30.89 22.24
CA ILE A 319 -21.70 30.99 23.26
C ILE A 319 -23.03 31.30 22.59
N GLU A 320 -24.09 30.59 22.97
CA GLU A 320 -25.47 30.96 22.63
C GLU A 320 -26.25 31.26 23.90
N ALA A 321 -26.65 32.52 24.06
CA ALA A 321 -27.47 32.97 25.19
C ALA A 321 -28.83 33.43 24.65
N LYS A 322 -29.91 32.85 25.18
CA LYS A 322 -31.29 33.19 24.78
C LYS A 322 -32.10 33.61 26.00
N PRO A 323 -33.08 34.52 25.85
CA PRO A 323 -34.02 34.80 26.92
C PRO A 323 -34.75 33.51 27.33
N VAL A 324 -34.94 33.31 28.64
CA VAL A 324 -35.67 32.13 29.16
C VAL A 324 -37.04 32.01 28.49
N GLY A 325 -37.36 30.80 28.03
CA GLY A 325 -38.56 30.51 27.24
C GLY A 325 -38.37 30.62 25.72
N THR A 326 -37.20 31.04 25.24
CA THR A 326 -36.84 31.03 23.82
C THR A 326 -35.94 29.84 23.51
N PRO A 327 -36.32 28.91 22.61
CA PRO A 327 -35.45 27.79 22.25
C PRO A 327 -34.09 28.25 21.69
N PHE A 328 -33.05 27.47 21.96
CA PHE A 328 -31.77 27.63 21.27
C PHE A 328 -31.93 27.43 19.76
N THR A 329 -31.17 28.21 19.00
CA THR A 329 -31.14 28.25 17.53
C THR A 329 -29.90 27.57 16.95
N GLY A 330 -28.91 27.23 17.77
CA GLY A 330 -27.63 26.68 17.33
C GLY A 330 -26.70 27.73 16.71
N ILE A 331 -27.04 29.02 16.84
CA ILE A 331 -26.28 30.16 16.32
C ILE A 331 -25.65 30.90 17.51
N PRO A 332 -24.32 31.06 17.55
CA PRO A 332 -23.68 31.76 18.65
C PRO A 332 -24.14 33.23 18.72
N SER A 333 -24.45 33.67 19.93
CA SER A 333 -24.71 35.06 20.31
C SER A 333 -23.43 35.81 20.66
N GLY A 334 -22.33 35.09 20.86
CA GLY A 334 -21.01 35.62 21.16
C GLY A 334 -19.94 34.54 21.03
N SER A 335 -18.68 34.95 21.01
CA SER A 335 -17.54 34.03 20.91
C SER A 335 -16.28 34.69 21.45
N GLY A 336 -15.19 33.93 21.54
CA GLY A 336 -13.90 34.42 22.02
C GLY A 336 -12.72 34.19 21.09
N ALA A 337 -11.54 34.60 21.57
CA ALA A 337 -10.28 34.38 20.86
C ALA A 337 -9.87 32.90 20.90
N PRO A 338 -9.16 32.41 19.86
CA PRO A 338 -8.59 31.06 19.89
C PRO A 338 -7.57 30.90 21.01
N VAL A 339 -7.58 29.73 21.65
CA VAL A 339 -6.64 29.29 22.67
C VAL A 339 -6.16 27.87 22.38
N VAL A 340 -5.05 27.45 22.99
CA VAL A 340 -4.54 26.08 22.85
C VAL A 340 -5.49 25.09 23.55
N SER A 341 -5.68 23.91 22.96
CA SER A 341 -6.38 22.78 23.59
C SER A 341 -5.90 22.49 25.02
N GLY A 342 -6.84 22.23 25.93
CA GLY A 342 -6.59 21.98 27.36
C GLY A 342 -6.64 23.22 28.26
N THR A 343 -6.76 24.42 27.70
CA THR A 343 -6.83 25.67 28.47
C THR A 343 -8.27 26.13 28.71
N VAL A 344 -8.43 27.16 29.55
CA VAL A 344 -9.73 27.83 29.75
C VAL A 344 -9.89 28.92 28.69
N ALA A 345 -10.86 28.73 27.81
CA ALA A 345 -11.27 29.75 26.85
C ALA A 345 -12.27 30.72 27.48
N THR A 346 -12.28 31.95 26.98
CA THR A 346 -13.31 32.96 27.29
C THR A 346 -14.22 33.16 26.08
N GLY A 347 -15.48 33.52 26.32
CA GLY A 347 -16.42 33.98 25.30
C GLY A 347 -17.23 35.14 25.84
N THR A 348 -17.58 36.11 24.99
CA THR A 348 -18.31 37.31 25.43
C THR A 348 -19.63 37.43 24.70
N VAL A 349 -20.73 37.60 25.43
CA VAL A 349 -22.01 38.04 24.87
C VAL A 349 -22.30 39.45 25.35
N ALA A 350 -22.41 40.38 24.41
CA ALA A 350 -22.70 41.79 24.67
C ALA A 350 -24.08 42.18 24.14
N GLY A 351 -24.59 43.34 24.55
CA GLY A 351 -25.87 43.87 24.06
C GLY A 351 -27.09 43.16 24.65
N LEU A 352 -26.93 42.47 25.79
CA LEU A 352 -28.01 41.78 26.48
C LEU A 352 -29.08 42.79 26.93
N SER A 353 -30.36 42.39 26.91
CA SER A 353 -31.47 43.23 27.33
C SER A 353 -31.49 43.38 28.85
N ASP A 354 -31.70 44.62 29.33
CA ASP A 354 -31.91 44.87 30.75
C ASP A 354 -33.27 44.31 31.21
N ASN A 355 -33.36 43.93 32.48
CA ASN A 355 -34.53 43.29 33.10
C ASN A 355 -35.00 42.02 32.35
N ALA A 356 -34.05 41.24 31.82
CA ALA A 356 -34.31 39.97 31.15
C ALA A 356 -33.51 38.82 31.79
N SER A 357 -34.11 37.64 31.82
CA SER A 357 -33.47 36.40 32.28
C SER A 357 -33.03 35.57 31.08
N TYR A 358 -31.85 34.97 31.18
CA TYR A 358 -31.23 34.19 30.13
C TYR A 358 -30.90 32.78 30.60
N HIS A 359 -30.95 31.85 29.64
CA HIS A 359 -30.31 30.54 29.72
C HIS A 359 -29.30 30.43 28.57
N TRP A 360 -28.24 29.66 28.75
CA TRP A 360 -27.17 29.60 27.77
C TRP A 360 -26.47 28.25 27.66
N GLN A 361 -25.93 28.02 26.47
CA GLN A 361 -25.09 26.88 26.15
C GLN A 361 -23.83 27.35 25.44
N ALA A 362 -22.78 26.52 25.45
CA ALA A 362 -21.54 26.78 24.75
C ALA A 362 -21.06 25.57 23.96
N ARG A 363 -20.30 25.81 22.90
CA ARG A 363 -19.58 24.78 22.15
C ARG A 363 -18.17 25.24 21.84
N VAL A 364 -17.30 24.30 21.52
CA VAL A 364 -15.95 24.58 21.06
C VAL A 364 -15.90 24.52 19.54
N VAL A 365 -15.13 25.42 18.92
CA VAL A 365 -14.89 25.42 17.47
C VAL A 365 -13.39 25.49 17.21
N ASP A 366 -12.88 24.61 16.35
CA ASP A 366 -11.46 24.59 15.95
C ASP A 366 -11.12 25.71 14.94
N GLN A 367 -9.82 25.87 14.63
CA GLN A 367 -9.35 26.88 13.68
C GLN A 367 -9.82 26.66 12.24
N THR A 368 -10.28 25.45 11.90
CA THR A 368 -10.83 25.13 10.59
C THR A 368 -12.34 25.42 10.50
N GLY A 369 -12.97 25.73 11.64
CA GLY A 369 -14.39 25.99 11.76
C GLY A 369 -15.23 24.77 12.10
N ARG A 370 -14.64 23.60 12.40
CA ARG A 370 -15.40 22.45 12.87
C ARG A 370 -15.88 22.70 14.29
N ALA A 371 -17.17 22.51 14.50
CA ALA A 371 -17.82 22.75 15.77
C ALA A 371 -18.07 21.42 16.50
N GLY A 372 -17.72 21.39 17.78
CA GLY A 372 -18.09 20.35 18.71
C GLY A 372 -19.56 20.45 19.16
N PRO A 373 -20.01 19.52 20.00
CA PRO A 373 -21.36 19.54 20.57
C PRO A 373 -21.55 20.73 21.54
N TRP A 374 -22.80 21.18 21.65
CA TRP A 374 -23.22 22.16 22.65
C TRP A 374 -23.29 21.53 24.04
N ALA A 375 -22.91 22.30 25.07
CA ALA A 375 -23.06 21.98 26.48
C ALA A 375 -23.86 23.11 27.17
N SER A 376 -24.96 22.74 27.80
CA SER A 376 -25.77 23.66 28.62
C SER A 376 -25.07 24.00 29.93
N PHE A 377 -25.30 25.22 30.41
CA PHE A 377 -24.78 25.67 31.70
C PHE A 377 -25.69 25.29 32.88
N GLY A 378 -25.13 25.35 34.09
CA GLY A 378 -25.87 25.41 35.35
C GLY A 378 -26.44 24.09 35.88
N GLY A 379 -26.57 23.06 35.03
CA GLY A 379 -27.14 21.76 35.44
C GLY A 379 -28.62 21.84 35.82
N ASN A 380 -29.28 22.93 35.46
CA ASN A 380 -30.71 23.18 35.61
C ASN A 380 -31.45 22.94 34.28
N SER A 381 -32.77 22.92 34.33
CA SER A 381 -33.59 22.91 33.11
C SER A 381 -33.36 24.18 32.29
N GLU A 382 -33.47 24.09 30.96
CA GLU A 382 -33.44 25.26 30.05
C GLU A 382 -34.59 26.26 30.29
N SER A 383 -35.64 25.85 31.01
CA SER A 383 -36.70 26.74 31.47
C SER A 383 -36.35 27.52 32.74
N ALA A 384 -35.22 27.22 33.37
CA ALA A 384 -34.73 27.93 34.54
C ALA A 384 -33.70 28.99 34.14
N THR A 385 -33.59 30.03 34.96
CA THR A 385 -32.68 31.15 34.72
C THR A 385 -31.26 30.79 35.11
N ASP A 386 -30.32 30.97 34.19
CA ASP A 386 -28.89 30.87 34.46
C ASP A 386 -28.36 32.18 35.02
N PHE A 387 -28.76 33.30 34.42
CA PHE A 387 -28.51 34.65 34.94
C PHE A 387 -29.59 35.64 34.48
N SER A 388 -29.76 36.70 35.25
CA SER A 388 -30.59 37.86 34.92
C SER A 388 -29.70 39.08 34.67
N VAL A 389 -30.10 39.96 33.76
CA VAL A 389 -29.43 41.26 33.60
C VAL A 389 -30.24 42.31 34.36
N ALA A 390 -29.61 43.00 35.30
CA ALA A 390 -30.19 44.15 35.98
C ALA A 390 -29.15 45.26 36.10
N VAL A 391 -29.27 46.28 35.27
CA VAL A 391 -28.37 47.43 35.28
C VAL A 391 -28.84 48.41 36.36
N ALA A 392 -27.94 48.84 37.24
CA ALA A 392 -28.28 49.81 38.27
C ALA A 392 -28.78 51.12 37.63
N ALA A 393 -29.99 51.55 38.01
CA ALA A 393 -30.57 52.81 37.55
C ALA A 393 -29.73 53.98 38.09
N THR A 394 -29.08 54.72 37.20
CA THR A 394 -28.26 55.89 37.58
C THR A 394 -29.10 57.16 37.79
N LYS A 395 -30.38 57.15 37.38
CA LYS A 395 -31.32 58.25 37.61
C LYS A 395 -32.77 57.76 37.57
N LEU A 396 -33.53 57.98 38.64
CA LEU A 396 -34.99 57.90 38.60
C LEU A 396 -35.55 59.18 37.96
N VAL A 397 -36.36 59.04 36.92
CA VAL A 397 -37.14 60.13 36.34
C VAL A 397 -38.62 59.85 36.61
N PHE A 398 -39.26 60.68 37.43
CA PHE A 398 -40.71 60.67 37.58
C PHE A 398 -41.31 61.68 36.60
N SER A 399 -42.17 61.19 35.71
CA SER A 399 -43.00 62.04 34.86
C SER A 399 -44.41 62.06 35.44
N ALA A 400 -44.77 63.14 36.14
CA ALA A 400 -46.14 63.36 36.59
C ALA A 400 -46.87 64.26 35.57
N ILE A 401 -48.04 63.82 35.10
CA ILE A 401 -48.91 64.65 34.28
C ILE A 401 -49.61 65.65 35.22
N PRO A 402 -49.51 66.97 35.00
CA PRO A 402 -50.18 67.94 35.85
C PRO A 402 -51.70 67.76 35.78
N TRP A 403 -52.35 67.66 36.94
CA TRP A 403 -53.81 67.58 37.05
C TRP A 403 -54.45 68.90 36.55
N PRO A 404 -55.58 68.85 35.82
CA PRO A 404 -56.23 70.05 35.34
C PRO A 404 -56.83 70.83 36.52
N ALA A 405 -56.44 72.09 36.65
CA ALA A 405 -57.05 73.02 37.60
C ALA A 405 -58.54 73.19 37.26
N SER A 406 -59.41 72.77 38.16
CA SER A 406 -60.84 73.05 38.08
C SER A 406 -61.08 74.56 38.15
N ARG A 407 -61.68 75.14 37.12
CA ARG A 407 -62.18 76.52 37.13
C ARG A 407 -63.20 76.70 38.25
N ARG A 408 -63.02 77.70 39.10
CA ARG A 408 -64.16 78.36 39.77
C ARG A 408 -64.37 79.69 39.06
N THR A 409 -65.63 79.87 38.67
CA THR A 409 -66.26 81.03 38.02
C THR A 409 -66.04 82.32 38.79
#